data_AF-A0A6F8YTQ9-F1
#
_entry.id   AF-A0A6F8YTQ9-F1
#
_cell.length_a   1.000
_cell.length_b   1.000
_cell.length_c   1.000
_cell.angle_alpha   90.00
_cell.angle_beta   90.00
_cell.angle_gamma   90.00
#
_symmetry.space_group_name_H-M   'P 1'
#
loop_
_entity.id
_entity.type
_entity.pdbx_description
1 polymer ?
#
loop_
_entity_poly.entity_id
_entity_poly.type
_entity_poly.pdbx_seq_one_letter_code
_entity_poly.pdbx_strand_id
1 'polypeptide(L)'
;MNHVVVGIGNEFRRDDGVGPAVVARLRGQDLPGVRIADCDGETGRLLELWRDADVVIVVDAVRVEHPWPGRIHRRSLRHPAVAGRPASSHGSDLGAAVELARTLGLLPRLLLLYAVEVADTSFGLGLSAPVAAAADRLAAEVAAVLRDRDPSRIDGTTRENV
;
A
#
# COMPACT_ATOMS: atom_id res chain seq x y z
N MET A 1 11.46 15.18 6.65
CA MET A 1 10.27 14.32 6.62
C MET A 1 10.72 12.96 6.14
N ASN A 2 10.46 11.91 6.92
CA ASN A 2 10.84 10.55 6.57
C ASN A 2 9.64 9.84 5.95
N HIS A 3 9.78 9.36 4.73
CA HIS A 3 8.70 8.70 3.99
C HIS A 3 9.02 7.22 3.84
N VAL A 4 8.02 6.37 4.02
CA VAL A 4 8.16 4.92 3.81
C VAL A 4 7.12 4.45 2.79
N VAL A 5 7.56 3.66 1.81
CA VAL A 5 6.68 2.90 0.93
C VAL A 5 6.87 1.41 1.21
N VAL A 6 5.78 0.72 1.53
CA VAL A 6 5.77 -0.72 1.80
C VAL A 6 4.89 -1.42 0.77
N GLY A 7 5.49 -2.33 0.01
CA GLY A 7 4.74 -3.29 -0.83
C GLY A 7 4.45 -4.54 -0.02
N ILE A 8 3.17 -4.85 0.18
CA ILE A 8 2.71 -6.10 0.78
C ILE A 8 2.38 -7.09 -0.33
N GLY A 9 2.80 -8.35 -0.13
CA GLY A 9 2.38 -9.46 -0.97
C GLY A 9 3.48 -10.45 -1.28
N ASN A 10 3.21 -11.35 -2.23
CA ASN A 10 4.09 -12.46 -2.57
C ASN A 10 4.28 -12.57 -4.09
N GLU A 11 5.49 -12.29 -4.56
CA GLU A 11 5.85 -12.34 -5.99
C GLU A 11 5.70 -13.73 -6.63
N PHE A 12 5.68 -14.79 -5.82
CA PHE A 12 5.46 -16.17 -6.26
C PHE A 12 3.98 -16.54 -6.38
N ARG A 13 3.07 -15.57 -6.20
CA ARG A 13 1.62 -15.77 -6.20
C ARG A 13 0.89 -14.84 -7.17
N ARG A 14 1.39 -14.74 -8.40
CA ARG A 14 0.74 -14.00 -9.51
C ARG A 14 0.42 -12.56 -9.09
N ASP A 15 -0.86 -12.17 -9.13
CA ASP A 15 -1.30 -10.81 -8.85
C ASP A 15 -1.09 -10.39 -7.39
N ASP A 16 -0.92 -11.34 -6.45
CA ASP A 16 -0.52 -11.06 -5.06
C ASP A 16 0.89 -10.44 -5.00
N GLY A 17 1.67 -10.49 -6.08
CA GLY A 17 2.95 -9.81 -6.22
C GLY A 17 2.85 -8.32 -6.54
N VAL A 18 1.64 -7.72 -6.59
CA VAL A 18 1.46 -6.31 -7.00
C VAL A 18 2.21 -5.32 -6.10
N GLY A 19 2.24 -5.53 -4.77
CA GLY A 19 2.99 -4.71 -3.84
C GLY A 19 4.49 -4.71 -4.13
N PRO A 20 5.16 -5.89 -4.14
CA PRO A 20 6.55 -6.03 -4.55
C PRO A 20 6.84 -5.45 -5.93
N ALA A 21 5.91 -5.61 -6.88
CA ALA A 21 6.07 -5.09 -8.23
C ALA A 21 6.06 -3.54 -8.28
N VAL A 22 5.27 -2.88 -7.44
CA VAL A 22 5.29 -1.40 -7.31
C VAL A 22 6.57 -0.94 -6.63
N VAL A 23 6.99 -1.61 -5.56
CA VAL A 23 8.26 -1.34 -4.87
C VAL A 23 9.45 -1.45 -5.83
N ALA A 24 9.51 -2.50 -6.64
CA ALA A 24 10.57 -2.68 -7.61
C ALA A 24 10.67 -1.52 -8.62
N ARG A 25 9.51 -1.00 -9.08
CA ARG A 25 9.45 0.16 -9.98
C ARG A 25 9.89 1.45 -9.32
N LEU A 26 9.61 1.63 -8.03
CA LEU A 26 10.01 2.82 -7.27
C LEU A 26 11.50 2.81 -6.95
N ARG A 27 12.09 1.63 -6.68
CA ARG A 27 13.55 1.49 -6.45
C ARG A 27 14.40 1.90 -7.64
N GLY A 28 13.84 1.85 -8.86
CA GLY A 28 14.50 2.33 -10.08
C GLY A 28 14.48 3.86 -10.26
N GLN A 29 13.97 4.62 -9.29
CA GLN A 29 13.79 6.07 -9.40
C GLN A 29 14.57 6.82 -8.32
N ASP A 30 14.93 8.08 -8.62
CA ASP A 30 15.56 8.98 -7.66
C ASP A 30 14.52 9.57 -6.70
N LEU A 31 14.42 8.99 -5.51
CA LEU A 31 13.49 9.36 -4.44
C LEU A 31 14.25 9.58 -3.12
N PRO A 32 15.00 10.70 -2.99
CA PRO A 32 15.87 10.94 -1.85
C PRO A 32 15.06 11.06 -0.56
N GLY A 33 15.49 10.33 0.48
CA GLY A 33 14.81 10.34 1.79
C GLY A 33 13.54 9.49 1.87
N VAL A 34 13.30 8.63 0.87
CA VAL A 34 12.23 7.63 0.88
C VAL A 34 12.81 6.24 1.16
N ARG A 35 12.33 5.57 2.20
CA ARG A 35 12.59 4.15 2.42
C ARG A 35 11.58 3.32 1.63
N ILE A 36 12.06 2.36 0.85
CA ILE A 36 11.20 1.49 0.03
C ILE A 36 11.45 0.03 0.43
N ALA A 37 10.42 -0.65 0.93
CA ALA A 37 10.53 -1.99 1.51
C ALA A 37 9.43 -2.94 1.04
N ASP A 38 9.74 -4.24 1.05
CA ASP A 38 8.77 -5.31 0.85
C ASP A 38 8.43 -5.96 2.20
N CYS A 39 7.17 -6.38 2.33
CA CYS A 39 6.66 -7.08 3.50
C CYS A 39 5.72 -8.21 3.06
N ASP A 40 5.73 -9.30 3.81
CA ASP A 40 4.78 -10.41 3.70
C ASP A 40 3.44 -10.14 4.39
N GLY A 41 3.25 -8.95 4.96
CA GLY A 41 2.08 -8.56 5.74
C GLY A 41 2.22 -8.79 7.25
N GLU A 42 3.34 -9.33 7.73
CA GLU A 42 3.54 -9.58 9.16
C GLU A 42 3.49 -8.27 9.98
N THR A 43 2.69 -8.29 11.05
CA THR A 43 2.33 -7.10 11.82
C THR A 43 3.54 -6.42 12.46
N GLY A 44 4.44 -7.18 13.10
CA GLY A 44 5.63 -6.65 13.76
C GLY A 44 6.59 -5.97 12.78
N ARG A 45 6.80 -6.57 11.62
CA ARG A 45 7.61 -6.07 10.53
C ARG A 45 7.01 -4.80 9.93
N LEU A 46 5.69 -4.74 9.72
CA LEU A 46 5.01 -3.51 9.31
C LEU A 46 5.25 -2.37 10.32
N LEU A 47 5.10 -2.66 11.61
CA LEU A 47 5.35 -1.69 12.69
C LEU A 47 6.80 -1.19 12.72
N GLU A 48 7.76 -2.09 12.49
CA GLU A 48 9.17 -1.74 12.43
C GLU A 48 9.49 -0.87 11.22
N LEU A 49 8.98 -1.24 10.04
CA LEU A 49 9.22 -0.52 8.79
C LEU A 49 8.72 0.92 8.82
N TRP A 50 7.56 1.14 9.43
CA TRP A 50 6.94 2.47 9.49
C TRP A 50 7.29 3.30 10.72
N ARG A 51 8.09 2.74 11.65
CA ARG A 51 8.50 3.46 12.85
C ARG A 51 9.24 4.75 12.46
N ASP A 52 8.94 5.84 13.15
CA ASP A 52 9.51 7.17 12.94
C ASP A 52 9.27 7.77 11.53
N ALA A 53 8.31 7.22 10.78
CA ALA A 53 7.89 7.77 9.50
C ALA A 53 6.80 8.83 9.70
N ASP A 54 6.95 9.97 9.02
CA ASP A 54 5.88 10.97 8.96
C ASP A 54 4.73 10.48 8.09
N VAL A 55 5.08 9.83 6.99
CA VAL A 55 4.13 9.34 5.99
C VAL A 55 4.50 7.95 5.54
N VAL A 56 3.48 7.11 5.48
CA VAL A 56 3.60 5.70 5.10
C VAL A 56 2.62 5.42 3.99
N ILE A 57 3.11 4.83 2.91
CA ILE A 57 2.32 4.38 1.78
C ILE A 57 2.40 2.86 1.75
N VAL A 58 1.26 2.18 1.83
CA VAL A 58 1.14 0.73 1.76
C VAL A 58 0.45 0.37 0.46
N VAL A 59 1.01 -0.58 -0.28
CA VAL A 59 0.42 -1.14 -1.50
C VAL A 59 0.17 -2.62 -1.27
N ASP A 60 -1.06 -3.07 -1.46
CA ASP A 60 -1.49 -4.43 -1.16
C ASP A 60 -2.44 -4.97 -2.25
N ALA A 61 -2.51 -6.29 -2.39
CA ALA A 61 -3.49 -6.97 -3.22
C ALA A 61 -4.78 -7.24 -2.42
N VAL A 62 -5.94 -7.03 -3.05
CA VAL A 62 -7.24 -7.34 -2.44
C VAL A 62 -8.06 -8.28 -3.34
N ARG A 63 -8.58 -9.36 -2.75
CA ARG A 63 -9.51 -10.29 -3.39
C ARG A 63 -10.93 -9.97 -2.94
N VAL A 64 -11.76 -9.57 -3.89
CA VAL A 64 -13.20 -9.38 -3.67
C VAL A 64 -13.97 -10.45 -4.44
N GLU A 65 -15.25 -10.65 -4.11
CA GLU A 65 -16.08 -11.71 -4.70
C GLU A 65 -16.21 -11.58 -6.23
N HIS A 66 -16.33 -10.35 -6.72
CA HIS A 66 -16.42 -10.03 -8.14
C HIS A 66 -15.33 -9.00 -8.51
N PRO A 67 -14.07 -9.46 -8.69
CA PRO A 67 -12.96 -8.54 -8.87
C PRO A 67 -13.01 -7.88 -10.25
N TRP A 68 -12.59 -6.63 -10.29
CA TRP A 68 -12.23 -5.86 -11.46
C TRP A 68 -10.71 -5.71 -11.44
N PRO A 69 -9.94 -6.69 -11.97
CA PRO A 69 -8.49 -6.72 -11.80
C PRO A 69 -7.83 -5.39 -12.19
N GLY A 70 -6.91 -4.91 -11.36
CA GLY A 70 -6.23 -3.63 -11.56
C GLY A 70 -7.04 -2.40 -11.17
N ARG A 71 -8.27 -2.56 -10.64
CA ARG A 71 -8.98 -1.47 -9.96
C ARG A 71 -8.25 -1.13 -8.66
N ILE A 72 -7.94 0.16 -8.48
CA ILE A 72 -7.19 0.65 -7.33
C ILE A 72 -8.17 1.30 -6.36
N HIS A 73 -8.18 0.80 -5.13
CA HIS A 73 -8.84 1.42 -3.99
C HIS A 73 -7.83 2.21 -3.18
N ARG A 74 -8.27 3.34 -2.64
CA ARG A 74 -7.42 4.19 -1.81
C ARG A 74 -8.12 4.53 -0.51
N ARG A 75 -7.38 4.47 0.59
CA ARG A 75 -7.81 4.90 1.93
C ARG A 75 -6.70 5.67 2.62
N SER A 76 -7.08 6.70 3.38
CA SER A 76 -6.14 7.48 4.18
C SER A 76 -6.53 7.42 5.66
N LEU A 77 -5.55 7.23 6.53
CA LEU A 77 -5.68 7.38 7.97
C LEU A 77 -4.74 8.51 8.42
N ARG A 78 -5.32 9.59 8.94
CA ARG A 78 -4.59 10.75 9.47
C ARG A 78 -4.61 10.68 10.98
N HIS A 79 -3.50 10.92 11.65
CA HIS A 79 -3.49 11.01 13.12
C HIS A 79 -3.79 12.44 13.60
N PRO A 80 -4.67 12.64 14.61
CA PRO A 80 -5.47 11.63 15.30
C PRO A 80 -6.62 11.14 14.40
N ALA A 81 -6.75 9.82 14.25
CA ALA A 81 -7.71 9.23 13.31
C ALA A 81 -9.10 9.15 13.92
N VAL A 82 -10.10 9.69 13.20
CA VAL A 82 -11.52 9.38 13.42
C VAL A 82 -11.74 7.91 13.05
N ALA A 83 -12.43 7.17 13.92
CA ALA A 83 -12.59 5.71 13.83
C ALA A 83 -13.17 5.26 12.48
N GLY A 84 -12.41 4.46 11.73
CA GLY A 84 -12.86 3.77 10.53
C GLY A 84 -12.04 2.50 10.32
N ARG A 85 -12.72 1.36 10.09
CA ARG A 85 -12.08 0.04 9.91
C ARG A 85 -11.59 -0.09 8.46
N PRO A 86 -10.32 -0.42 8.21
CA PRO A 86 -9.86 -0.76 6.86
C PRO A 86 -10.29 -2.19 6.49
N ALA A 87 -10.82 -2.37 5.28
CA ALA A 87 -11.05 -3.68 4.68
C ALA A 87 -9.94 -3.94 3.63
N SER A 88 -9.11 -4.95 3.87
CA SER A 88 -8.21 -5.58 2.88
C SER A 88 -8.40 -7.09 2.94
N SER A 89 -7.95 -7.85 1.94
CA SER A 89 -8.02 -9.32 1.93
C SER A 89 -6.84 -9.99 2.61
N HIS A 90 -5.78 -9.23 2.93
CA HIS A 90 -4.85 -9.48 4.06
C HIS A 90 -5.34 -8.79 5.35
N GLY A 91 -6.64 -8.46 5.41
CA GLY A 91 -7.23 -7.52 6.36
C GLY A 91 -7.25 -7.94 7.81
N SER A 92 -6.74 -9.13 8.16
CA SER A 92 -6.43 -9.45 9.56
C SER A 92 -5.17 -8.72 10.03
N ASP A 93 -4.10 -8.68 9.21
CA ASP A 93 -2.76 -8.36 9.72
C ASP A 93 -2.42 -6.88 9.54
N LEU A 94 -2.77 -6.25 8.39
CA LEU A 94 -2.61 -4.81 8.24
C LEU A 94 -3.57 -4.05 9.17
N GLY A 95 -4.81 -4.54 9.33
CA GLY A 95 -5.76 -4.01 10.30
C GLY A 95 -5.23 -4.10 11.73
N ALA A 96 -4.70 -5.26 12.11
CA ALA A 96 -4.05 -5.46 13.41
C ALA A 96 -2.83 -4.55 13.60
N ALA A 97 -1.98 -4.36 12.58
CA ALA A 97 -0.85 -3.44 12.64
C ALA A 97 -1.29 -1.99 12.87
N VAL A 98 -2.34 -1.54 12.18
CA VAL A 98 -2.91 -0.20 12.38
C VAL A 98 -3.45 -0.01 13.80
N GLU A 99 -4.21 -0.98 14.31
CA GLU A 99 -4.76 -0.92 15.67
C GLU A 99 -3.68 -0.99 16.76
N LEU A 100 -2.65 -1.83 16.55
CA LEU A 100 -1.53 -1.94 17.46
C LEU A 100 -0.68 -0.67 17.44
N ALA A 101 -0.38 -0.09 16.27
CA ALA A 101 0.29 1.21 16.19
C ALA A 101 -0.52 2.31 16.87
N ARG A 102 -1.85 2.31 16.71
CA ARG A 102 -2.71 3.28 17.41
C ARG A 102 -2.57 3.14 18.93
N THR A 103 -2.64 1.91 19.41
CA THR A 103 -2.52 1.59 20.84
C THR A 103 -1.16 2.00 21.42
N LEU A 104 -0.09 1.83 20.64
CA LEU A 104 1.28 2.15 21.03
C LEU A 104 1.67 3.61 20.77
N GLY A 105 0.81 4.44 20.17
CA GLY A 105 1.15 5.81 19.77
C GLY A 105 2.18 5.90 18.63
N LEU A 106 2.27 4.85 17.80
CA LEU A 106 3.21 4.69 16.70
C LEU A 106 2.58 4.93 15.31
N LEU A 107 1.34 5.42 15.24
CA LEU A 107 0.74 5.74 13.95
C LEU A 107 1.49 6.89 13.28
N PRO A 108 1.80 6.78 11.98
CA PRO A 108 2.36 7.90 11.24
C PRO A 108 1.35 9.06 11.17
N ARG A 109 1.83 10.26 10.87
CA ARG A 109 0.94 11.42 10.67
C ARG A 109 -0.06 11.18 9.55
N LEU A 110 0.39 10.47 8.51
CA LEU A 110 -0.44 10.06 7.37
C LEU A 110 -0.08 8.63 6.94
N LEU A 111 -1.05 7.73 7.00
CA LEU A 111 -0.98 6.41 6.40
C LEU A 111 -1.90 6.38 5.17
N LEU A 112 -1.35 5.99 4.02
CA LEU A 112 -2.07 5.82 2.76
C LEU A 112 -2.05 4.35 2.36
N LEU A 113 -3.22 3.75 2.22
CA LEU A 113 -3.38 2.38 1.74
C LEU A 113 -3.89 2.41 0.30
N TYR A 114 -3.17 1.72 -0.57
CA TYR A 114 -3.60 1.36 -1.91
C TYR A 114 -3.84 -0.14 -1.97
N ALA A 115 -5.09 -0.51 -2.22
CA ALA A 115 -5.47 -1.91 -2.42
C ALA A 115 -5.82 -2.12 -3.90
N VAL A 116 -5.11 -3.01 -4.58
CA VAL A 116 -5.35 -3.33 -5.99
C VAL A 116 -6.20 -4.59 -6.06
N GLU A 117 -7.36 -4.52 -6.69
CA GLU A 117 -8.20 -5.70 -6.91
C GLU A 117 -7.46 -6.71 -7.80
N VAL A 118 -7.45 -7.97 -7.37
CA VAL A 118 -6.78 -9.07 -8.06
C VAL A 118 -7.71 -10.25 -8.26
N ALA A 119 -7.48 -11.03 -9.33
CA ALA A 119 -8.24 -12.25 -9.60
C ALA A 119 -7.39 -13.50 -9.36
N ASP A 120 -6.18 -13.56 -9.93
CA ASP A 120 -5.32 -14.73 -9.88
C ASP A 120 -4.21 -14.58 -8.82
N THR A 121 -4.32 -15.36 -7.75
CA THR A 121 -3.29 -15.45 -6.69
C THR A 121 -2.77 -16.88 -6.54
N SER A 122 -2.84 -17.66 -7.63
CA SER A 122 -2.26 -19.00 -7.73
C SER A 122 -0.74 -18.93 -7.73
N PHE A 123 -0.08 -20.07 -7.52
CA PHE A 123 1.38 -20.13 -7.62
C PHE A 123 1.85 -19.80 -9.03
N GLY A 124 2.79 -18.87 -9.13
CA GLY A 124 3.36 -18.44 -10.39
C GLY A 124 3.95 -17.04 -10.30
N LEU A 125 4.88 -16.76 -11.20
CA LEU A 125 5.47 -15.43 -11.34
C LEU A 125 4.65 -14.57 -12.30
N GLY A 126 4.79 -13.26 -12.13
CA GLY A 126 4.25 -12.26 -13.05
C GLY A 126 2.79 -11.91 -12.79
N LEU A 127 2.47 -10.65 -13.07
CA LEU A 127 1.14 -10.09 -12.90
C LEU A 127 0.31 -10.31 -14.18
N SER A 128 -1.00 -10.41 -14.01
CA SER A 128 -1.94 -10.26 -15.12
C SER A 128 -1.81 -8.86 -15.75
N ALA A 129 -2.11 -8.74 -17.04
CA ALA A 129 -2.02 -7.47 -17.77
C ALA A 129 -2.72 -6.28 -17.07
N PRO A 130 -3.97 -6.40 -16.57
CA PRO A 130 -4.62 -5.28 -15.89
C PRO A 130 -3.95 -4.90 -14.56
N VAL A 131 -3.44 -5.87 -13.79
CA VAL A 131 -2.74 -5.62 -12.52
C VAL A 131 -1.35 -5.04 -12.77
N ALA A 132 -0.65 -5.47 -13.81
CA ALA A 132 0.61 -4.87 -14.25
C ALA A 132 0.44 -3.39 -14.62
N ALA A 133 -0.60 -3.07 -15.41
CA ALA A 133 -0.92 -1.69 -15.76
C ALA A 133 -1.33 -0.85 -14.53
N ALA A 134 -1.96 -1.45 -13.53
CA ALA A 134 -2.24 -0.80 -12.26
C ALA A 134 -0.96 -0.52 -11.46
N ALA A 135 -0.01 -1.48 -11.41
CA ALA A 135 1.28 -1.31 -10.76
C ALA A 135 2.10 -0.18 -11.41
N ASP A 136 2.12 -0.09 -12.75
CA ASP A 136 2.79 1.00 -13.47
C ASP A 136 2.20 2.37 -13.11
N ARG A 137 0.86 2.49 -13.17
CA ARG A 137 0.15 3.74 -12.81
C ARG A 137 0.41 4.14 -11.36
N LEU A 138 0.32 3.18 -10.44
CA LEU A 138 0.49 3.45 -9.03
C LEU A 138 1.92 3.86 -8.69
N ALA A 139 2.93 3.20 -9.28
CA ALA A 139 4.32 3.60 -9.10
C ALA A 139 4.58 5.02 -9.61
N ALA A 140 3.99 5.41 -10.75
CA ALA A 140 4.12 6.76 -11.28
C ALA A 140 3.45 7.81 -10.36
N GLU A 141 2.25 7.53 -9.86
CA GLU A 141 1.52 8.40 -8.93
C GLU A 141 2.27 8.59 -7.61
N VAL A 142 2.71 7.49 -6.98
CA VAL A 142 3.45 7.50 -5.72
C VAL A 142 4.77 8.26 -5.88
N ALA A 143 5.50 8.03 -6.98
CA ALA A 143 6.76 8.73 -7.22
C ALA A 143 6.56 10.24 -7.43
N ALA A 144 5.55 10.66 -8.20
CA ALA A 144 5.27 12.07 -8.43
C ALA A 144 5.04 12.81 -7.11
N VAL A 145 4.27 12.19 -6.22
CA VAL A 145 3.97 12.76 -4.92
C VAL A 145 5.20 12.85 -4.01
N LEU A 146 5.98 11.78 -3.96
CA LEU A 146 7.18 11.74 -3.12
C LEU A 146 8.21 12.77 -3.56
N ARG A 147 8.29 13.09 -4.86
CA ARG A 147 9.14 14.17 -5.38
C ARG A 147 8.61 15.57 -5.01
N ASP A 148 7.31 15.77 -5.10
CA ASP A 148 6.66 17.04 -4.74
C ASP A 148 6.66 17.29 -3.22
N ARG A 149 7.01 16.28 -2.42
CA ARG A 149 7.02 16.30 -0.93
C ARG A 149 5.67 16.63 -0.31
N ASP A 150 4.58 16.53 -1.07
CA ASP A 150 3.21 16.75 -0.61
C ASP A 150 2.33 15.50 -0.78
N PRO A 151 2.35 14.59 0.22
CA PRO A 151 1.53 13.39 0.21
C PRO A 151 0.04 13.63 0.46
N SER A 152 -0.39 14.87 0.73
CA SER A 152 -1.82 15.20 0.74
C SER A 152 -2.42 15.22 -0.67
N ARG A 153 -1.61 15.43 -1.71
CA ARG A 153 -2.07 15.44 -3.12
C ARG A 153 -2.39 14.07 -3.68
N ILE A 154 -2.08 13.02 -2.92
CA ILE A 154 -2.59 11.69 -3.21
C ILE A 154 -4.13 11.64 -3.06
N ASP A 155 -4.78 12.63 -2.41
CA ASP A 155 -6.25 12.69 -2.18
C ASP A 155 -7.17 12.83 -3.40
N GLY A 156 -6.80 12.23 -4.54
CA GLY A 156 -7.70 11.94 -5.66
C GLY A 156 -8.90 11.09 -5.20
N THR A 157 -10.05 11.75 -5.08
CA THR A 157 -11.30 11.17 -4.60
C THR A 157 -11.87 10.22 -5.65
N THR A 158 -11.65 8.91 -5.51
CA THR A 158 -12.60 7.92 -6.03
C THR A 158 -13.59 7.63 -4.92
N ARG A 159 -14.80 8.18 -5.08
CA ARG A 159 -15.92 8.03 -4.16
C ARG A 159 -16.11 6.55 -3.80
N GLU A 160 -16.19 6.30 -2.51
CA GLU A 160 -16.74 5.06 -1.96
C GLU A 160 -18.16 4.91 -2.52
N ASN A 161 -18.39 3.92 -3.37
CA ASN A 161 -19.71 3.34 -3.50
C ASN A 161 -19.65 1.98 -2.79
N VAL A 162 -20.42 1.97 -1.70
CA VAL A 162 -21.00 0.85 -0.94
C VAL A 162 -21.04 -0.46 -1.70
#